data_AF-A0A9P3PKK9-F1
#
_entry.id   AF-A0A9P3PKK9-F1
#
_cell.length_a   1.000
_cell.length_b   1.000
_cell.length_c   1.000
_cell.angle_alpha   90.00
_cell.angle_beta   90.00
_cell.angle_gamma   90.00
#
_symmetry.space_group_name_H-M   'P 1'
#
loop_
_entity.id
_entity.type
_entity.pdbx_description
1 polymer ?
#
loop_
_entity_poly.entity_id
_entity_poly.type
_entity_poly.pdbx_seq_one_letter_code
_entity_poly.pdbx_strand_id
1 'polypeptide(L)'
;MERSPMEMEREIRDAIRRARGSPDKTGSLRRDTLKRLIALTHSPHPNLKILAAQNIRFLFIDFPELEEEAINAVYDLCEDHSAKVRLEGYAAITHLSNEAHRLVRRNADVLVQLLQSEEVDEVIVVKKALTEHLDMDPKVTLSVLCEHIAPLDELADEEEQDIRDRLRSVVLAFLTGEARRAIVERHALPGSEVEEVLINAMLSVIPKLGFSDAEIIVKELLVPLKSFRFPAPRGHALLETLLDKVAEYLQLRTSSGDASWLRSAQPYLDLASFLVVEKRAAPALPLLRLYCSSMPTRMALQKFSKHEQRLVVCRLAETLVVAEDQPQPEDDGPSLAALTRQIVDSTPFLLESLQLSASSPPSSVQACAVLLRACQRRKEKTPWTVPLNLITALRTLQATISEEQSQDVHILIRSLVPSPSASTQAQGNAITQGTTAAPSTSQSVTSTGLSASLSERRPAPYPARRMRIQSTSRPQNRDQATSGSRSIDASTTTTSTSAKHQIVSESSTRPPKRQKSVHDDHDAEAGPSLLSRLGTTLSTGPMPRGRSPGNWTAAQTPRAGATDNLPPSGEWSIRGAAKTGDRNTNLPPPRKSMPPPSQSLLERLEGDRMNMKDDREGRARRHKGRP
;
A
#
# COMPACT_ATOMS: atom_id res chain seq x y z
N MET A 1 -53.99 -28.90 -13.12
CA MET A 1 -54.22 -27.58 -12.51
C MET A 1 -52.90 -27.11 -11.95
N GLU A 2 -52.26 -26.13 -12.59
CA GLU A 2 -51.09 -25.48 -12.02
C GLU A 2 -51.51 -24.76 -10.73
N ARG A 3 -50.84 -25.04 -9.61
CA ARG A 3 -51.14 -24.38 -8.33
C ARG A 3 -50.80 -22.89 -8.45
N SER A 4 -51.61 -22.04 -7.83
CA SER A 4 -51.33 -20.61 -7.81
C SER A 4 -49.99 -20.33 -7.09
N PRO A 5 -49.12 -19.45 -7.61
CA PRO A 5 -47.87 -19.10 -6.95
C PRO A 5 -48.05 -18.62 -5.50
N MET A 6 -49.15 -17.93 -5.21
CA MET A 6 -49.49 -17.47 -3.86
C MET A 6 -49.83 -18.62 -2.90
N GLU A 7 -50.49 -19.67 -3.40
CA GLU A 7 -50.80 -20.86 -2.60
C GLU A 7 -49.51 -21.63 -2.29
N MET A 8 -48.64 -21.77 -3.29
CA MET A 8 -47.34 -22.40 -3.13
C MET A 8 -46.48 -21.66 -2.09
N GLU A 9 -46.42 -20.33 -2.18
CA GLU A 9 -45.68 -19.51 -1.21
C GLU A 9 -46.20 -19.69 0.23
N ARG A 10 -47.53 -19.71 0.41
CA ARG A 10 -48.14 -19.96 1.73
C ARG A 10 -47.78 -21.34 2.27
N GLU A 11 -47.89 -22.39 1.45
CA GLU A 11 -47.53 -23.76 1.84
C GLU A 11 -46.05 -23.86 2.26
N ILE A 12 -45.16 -23.20 1.52
CA ILE A 12 -43.72 -23.21 1.82
C ILE A 12 -43.45 -22.47 3.14
N ARG A 13 -44.07 -21.31 3.36
CA ARG A 13 -43.93 -20.58 4.63
C ARG A 13 -44.41 -21.42 5.82
N ASP A 14 -45.50 -22.17 5.66
CA ASP A 14 -46.00 -23.07 6.70
C ASP A 14 -45.07 -24.28 6.91
N ALA A 15 -44.46 -24.81 5.86
CA ALA A 15 -43.43 -25.84 5.97
C ALA A 15 -42.18 -25.33 6.72
N ILE A 16 -41.66 -24.15 6.35
CA ILE A 16 -40.53 -23.49 7.03
C ILE A 16 -40.84 -23.28 8.51
N ARG A 17 -42.04 -22.76 8.84
CA ARG A 17 -42.44 -22.52 10.23
C ARG A 17 -42.44 -23.80 11.06
N ARG A 18 -43.01 -24.88 10.51
CA ARG A 18 -43.03 -26.20 11.17
C ARG A 18 -41.63 -26.78 11.31
N ALA A 19 -40.80 -26.71 10.27
CA ALA A 19 -39.42 -27.18 10.31
C ALA A 19 -38.61 -26.42 11.38
N ARG A 20 -38.73 -25.09 11.46
CA ARG A 20 -38.05 -24.27 12.46
C ARG A 20 -38.49 -24.58 13.89
N GLY A 21 -39.77 -24.84 14.10
CA GLY A 21 -40.33 -25.23 15.41
C GLY A 21 -40.10 -26.70 15.79
N SER A 22 -39.57 -27.53 14.89
CA SER A 22 -39.30 -28.94 15.19
C SER A 22 -38.19 -29.08 16.24
N PRO A 23 -38.41 -29.87 17.32
CA PRO A 23 -37.37 -30.16 18.31
C PRO A 23 -36.30 -31.11 17.73
N ASP A 24 -36.69 -32.00 16.82
CA ASP A 24 -35.75 -32.87 16.11
C ASP A 24 -35.07 -32.09 14.99
N LYS A 25 -33.80 -31.73 15.20
CA LYS A 25 -32.95 -30.98 14.28
C LYS A 25 -32.53 -31.80 13.07
N THR A 26 -32.35 -33.10 13.27
CA THR A 26 -31.93 -34.06 12.25
C THR A 26 -33.11 -34.77 11.56
N GLY A 27 -34.34 -34.42 11.92
CA GLY A 27 -35.54 -35.08 11.45
C GLY A 27 -35.82 -34.88 9.96
N SER A 28 -36.54 -35.84 9.36
CA SER A 28 -36.94 -35.83 7.95
C SER A 28 -37.67 -34.55 7.55
N LEU A 29 -38.53 -34.00 8.41
CA LEU A 29 -39.25 -32.75 8.14
C LEU A 29 -38.32 -31.58 7.82
N ARG A 30 -37.25 -31.40 8.61
CA ARG A 30 -36.29 -30.32 8.41
C ARG A 30 -35.44 -30.57 7.17
N ARG A 31 -35.01 -31.82 6.96
CA ARG A 31 -34.26 -32.24 5.77
C ARG A 31 -35.06 -31.99 4.49
N ASP A 32 -36.30 -32.45 4.43
CA ASP A 32 -37.19 -32.31 3.28
C ASP A 32 -37.53 -30.85 3.01
N THR A 33 -37.67 -30.05 4.07
CA THR A 33 -37.86 -28.60 3.94
C THR A 33 -36.62 -27.93 3.35
N LEU A 34 -35.41 -28.29 3.80
CA LEU A 34 -34.17 -27.77 3.20
C LEU A 34 -34.05 -28.15 1.73
N LYS A 35 -34.27 -29.43 1.38
CA LYS A 35 -34.29 -29.88 -0.03
C LYS A 35 -35.29 -29.11 -0.87
N ARG A 36 -36.48 -28.83 -0.31
CA ARG A 36 -37.48 -28.01 -0.99
C ARG A 36 -37.01 -26.57 -1.15
N LEU A 37 -36.35 -25.98 -0.16
CA LEU A 37 -35.78 -24.62 -0.29
C LEU A 37 -34.69 -24.57 -1.37
N ILE A 38 -33.80 -25.56 -1.41
CA ILE A 38 -32.78 -25.71 -2.47
C ILE A 38 -33.46 -25.77 -3.84
N ALA A 39 -34.48 -26.62 -4.01
CA ALA A 39 -35.18 -26.71 -5.30
C ALA A 39 -35.87 -25.39 -5.72
N LEU A 40 -36.29 -24.56 -4.76
CA LEU A 40 -36.95 -23.27 -5.05
C LEU A 40 -35.99 -22.20 -5.57
N THR A 41 -34.67 -22.36 -5.43
CA THR A 41 -33.71 -21.40 -6.00
C THR A 41 -33.75 -21.41 -7.53
N HIS A 42 -34.26 -22.48 -8.15
CA HIS A 42 -34.47 -22.58 -9.60
C HIS A 42 -35.92 -22.31 -10.04
N SER A 43 -36.78 -21.82 -9.13
CA SER A 43 -38.17 -21.51 -9.44
C SER A 43 -38.30 -20.38 -10.48
N PRO A 44 -39.29 -20.42 -11.39
CA PRO A 44 -39.56 -19.28 -12.29
C PRO A 44 -40.13 -18.06 -11.54
N HIS A 45 -40.49 -18.19 -10.26
CA HIS A 45 -41.11 -17.12 -9.47
C HIS A 45 -40.11 -16.45 -8.52
N PRO A 46 -39.77 -15.16 -8.73
CA PRO A 46 -38.80 -14.43 -7.91
C PRO A 46 -39.12 -14.45 -6.40
N ASN A 47 -40.40 -14.33 -6.02
CA ASN A 47 -40.79 -14.33 -4.61
C ASN A 47 -40.43 -15.65 -3.90
N LEU A 48 -40.47 -16.78 -4.62
CA LEU A 48 -40.12 -18.09 -4.06
C LEU A 48 -38.60 -18.25 -3.93
N LYS A 49 -37.82 -17.70 -4.86
CA LYS A 49 -36.36 -17.61 -4.79
C LYS A 49 -35.91 -16.77 -3.60
N ILE A 50 -36.51 -15.59 -3.42
CA ILE A 50 -36.28 -14.72 -2.26
C ILE A 50 -36.63 -15.44 -0.96
N LEU A 51 -37.77 -16.14 -0.92
CA LEU A 51 -38.16 -16.93 0.24
C LEU A 51 -37.12 -18.02 0.57
N ALA A 52 -36.55 -18.67 -0.45
CA ALA A 52 -35.46 -19.63 -0.26
C ALA A 52 -34.20 -18.98 0.32
N ALA A 53 -33.72 -17.89 -0.29
CA ALA A 53 -32.54 -17.13 0.15
C ALA A 53 -32.61 -16.79 1.65
N GLN A 54 -33.76 -16.32 2.12
CA GLN A 54 -33.97 -15.87 3.49
C GLN A 54 -33.99 -17.00 4.54
N ASN A 55 -34.22 -18.25 4.12
CA ASN A 55 -34.55 -19.35 5.03
C ASN A 55 -33.58 -20.53 5.01
N ILE A 56 -32.76 -20.72 3.95
CA ILE A 56 -31.78 -21.81 3.86
C ILE A 56 -30.86 -21.83 5.10
N ARG A 57 -30.42 -20.65 5.56
CA ARG A 57 -29.55 -20.47 6.74
C ARG A 57 -30.00 -21.21 8.00
N PHE A 58 -31.31 -21.38 8.21
CA PHE A 58 -31.86 -21.94 9.44
C PHE A 58 -31.82 -23.47 9.50
N LEU A 59 -31.56 -24.12 8.37
CA LEU A 59 -31.67 -25.57 8.23
C LEU A 59 -30.36 -26.21 7.76
N PHE A 60 -29.50 -25.51 7.00
CA PHE A 60 -28.37 -26.16 6.32
C PHE A 60 -27.33 -26.79 7.27
N ILE A 61 -27.05 -26.18 8.43
CA ILE A 61 -26.08 -26.71 9.40
C ILE A 61 -26.48 -28.07 9.97
N ASP A 62 -27.79 -28.35 10.05
CA ASP A 62 -28.27 -29.61 10.59
C ASP A 62 -28.02 -30.79 9.65
N PHE A 63 -27.70 -30.51 8.37
CA PHE A 63 -27.54 -31.51 7.32
C PHE A 63 -26.23 -31.27 6.55
N PRO A 64 -25.07 -31.66 7.11
CA PRO A 64 -23.77 -31.51 6.45
C PRO A 64 -23.72 -32.15 5.06
N GLU A 65 -24.50 -33.21 4.83
CA GLU A 65 -24.61 -33.88 3.53
C GLU A 65 -25.31 -33.04 2.45
N LEU A 66 -26.08 -32.01 2.84
CA LEU A 66 -26.76 -31.06 1.94
C LEU A 66 -26.14 -29.66 1.97
N GLU A 67 -25.11 -29.44 2.78
CA GLU A 67 -24.51 -28.12 2.97
C GLU A 67 -23.96 -27.55 1.66
N GLU A 68 -23.19 -28.34 0.92
CA GLU A 68 -22.60 -27.87 -0.35
C GLU A 68 -23.68 -27.59 -1.39
N GLU A 69 -24.72 -28.43 -1.47
CA GLU A 69 -25.88 -28.18 -2.34
C GLU A 69 -26.60 -26.87 -1.94
N ALA A 70 -26.75 -26.61 -0.64
CA ALA A 70 -27.37 -25.39 -0.15
C ALA A 70 -26.53 -24.13 -0.43
N ILE A 71 -25.20 -24.22 -0.32
CA ILE A 71 -24.27 -23.14 -0.63
C ILE A 71 -24.32 -22.82 -2.13
N ASN A 72 -24.22 -23.85 -2.99
CA ASN A 72 -24.29 -23.67 -4.44
C ASN A 72 -25.64 -23.07 -4.86
N ALA A 73 -26.74 -23.54 -4.27
CA ALA A 73 -28.06 -22.96 -4.51
C ALA A 73 -28.14 -21.47 -4.13
N VAL A 74 -27.42 -21.01 -3.10
CA VAL A 74 -27.32 -19.59 -2.77
C VAL A 74 -26.46 -18.83 -3.79
N TYR A 75 -25.38 -19.42 -4.29
CA TYR A 75 -24.57 -18.80 -5.35
C TYR A 75 -25.34 -18.67 -6.67
N ASP A 76 -26.19 -19.64 -7.01
CA ASP A 76 -27.08 -19.54 -8.18
C ASP A 76 -28.02 -18.33 -8.07
N LEU A 77 -28.49 -18.00 -6.85
CA LEU A 77 -29.32 -16.82 -6.62
C LEU A 77 -28.54 -15.51 -6.81
N CYS A 78 -27.23 -15.51 -6.57
CA CYS A 78 -26.35 -14.36 -6.79
C CYS A 78 -26.16 -14.04 -8.28
N GLU A 79 -26.40 -15.02 -9.16
CA GLU A 79 -26.36 -14.88 -10.62
C GLU A 79 -27.77 -14.74 -11.24
N ASP A 80 -28.83 -14.61 -10.44
CA ASP A 80 -30.20 -14.55 -10.97
C ASP A 80 -30.43 -13.31 -11.86
N HIS A 81 -31.26 -13.46 -12.89
CA HIS A 81 -31.62 -12.36 -13.79
C HIS A 81 -32.33 -11.20 -13.06
N SER A 82 -33.03 -11.47 -11.96
CA SER A 82 -33.69 -10.45 -11.15
C SER A 82 -32.73 -9.86 -10.10
N ALA A 83 -32.44 -8.57 -10.21
CA ALA A 83 -31.63 -7.84 -9.22
C ALA A 83 -32.14 -8.03 -7.79
N LYS A 84 -33.47 -8.04 -7.57
CA LYS A 84 -34.05 -8.27 -6.23
C LYS A 84 -33.69 -9.64 -5.66
N VAL A 85 -33.60 -10.67 -6.50
CA VAL A 85 -33.18 -12.00 -6.08
C VAL A 85 -31.68 -11.99 -5.77
N ARG A 86 -30.86 -11.34 -6.61
CA ARG A 86 -29.40 -11.23 -6.37
C ARG A 86 -29.08 -10.54 -5.05
N LEU A 87 -29.75 -9.42 -4.73
CA LEU A 87 -29.58 -8.72 -3.46
C LEU A 87 -29.87 -9.62 -2.25
N GLU A 88 -30.92 -10.45 -2.33
CA GLU A 88 -31.26 -11.43 -1.29
C GLU A 88 -30.26 -12.61 -1.26
N GLY A 89 -29.71 -13.00 -2.41
CA GLY A 89 -28.59 -13.94 -2.51
C GLY A 89 -27.34 -13.44 -1.79
N TYR A 90 -26.94 -12.17 -2.01
CA TYR A 90 -25.79 -11.56 -1.32
C TYR A 90 -26.01 -11.49 0.19
N ALA A 91 -27.22 -11.15 0.63
CA ALA A 91 -27.57 -11.21 2.06
C ALA A 91 -27.53 -12.64 2.61
N ALA A 92 -27.98 -13.63 1.82
CA ALA A 92 -27.92 -15.04 2.20
C ALA A 92 -26.48 -15.53 2.38
N ILE A 93 -25.52 -15.12 1.54
CA ILE A 93 -24.09 -15.41 1.74
C ILE A 93 -23.64 -14.99 3.15
N THR A 94 -23.94 -13.75 3.55
CA THR A 94 -23.58 -13.22 4.88
C THR A 94 -24.27 -13.97 6.00
N HIS A 95 -25.51 -14.38 5.80
CA HIS A 95 -26.20 -15.22 6.77
C HIS A 95 -25.58 -16.62 6.91
N LEU A 96 -25.16 -17.25 5.81
CA LEU A 96 -24.47 -18.54 5.86
C LEU A 96 -23.15 -18.42 6.62
N SER A 97 -22.38 -17.35 6.40
CA SER A 97 -21.13 -17.08 7.11
C SER A 97 -21.33 -16.89 8.62
N ASN A 98 -22.41 -16.20 9.03
CA ASN A 98 -22.76 -16.03 10.44
C ASN A 98 -23.09 -17.36 11.13
N GLU A 99 -23.81 -18.24 10.45
CA GLU A 99 -24.21 -19.53 11.00
C GLU A 99 -23.01 -20.50 11.01
N ALA A 100 -22.17 -20.48 9.96
CA ALA A 100 -21.00 -21.34 9.80
C ALA A 100 -19.74 -20.54 9.49
N HIS A 101 -19.01 -20.12 10.53
CA HIS A 101 -17.79 -19.30 10.41
C HIS A 101 -16.70 -19.87 9.48
N ARG A 102 -16.65 -21.18 9.26
CA ARG A 102 -15.71 -21.79 8.28
C ARG A 102 -15.93 -21.30 6.84
N LEU A 103 -17.13 -20.80 6.54
CA LEU A 103 -17.49 -20.26 5.23
C LEU A 103 -17.01 -18.82 5.03
N VAL A 104 -16.61 -18.11 6.09
CA VAL A 104 -16.25 -16.68 6.01
C VAL A 104 -15.18 -16.43 4.95
N ARG A 105 -14.12 -17.26 4.86
CA ARG A 105 -13.08 -17.11 3.83
C ARG A 105 -13.64 -17.24 2.41
N ARG A 106 -14.34 -18.35 2.14
CA ARG A 106 -14.91 -18.66 0.81
C ARG A 106 -15.93 -17.60 0.39
N ASN A 107 -16.79 -17.21 1.32
CA ASN A 107 -17.85 -16.24 1.06
C ASN A 107 -17.32 -14.81 0.93
N ALA A 108 -16.26 -14.44 1.66
CA ALA A 108 -15.57 -13.17 1.46
C ALA A 108 -14.96 -13.10 0.05
N ASP A 109 -14.34 -14.17 -0.46
CA ASP A 109 -13.78 -14.22 -1.82
C ASP A 109 -14.87 -13.98 -2.88
N VAL A 110 -16.00 -14.68 -2.76
CA VAL A 110 -17.17 -14.48 -3.63
C VAL A 110 -17.68 -13.04 -3.56
N LEU A 111 -17.83 -12.47 -2.36
CA LEU A 111 -18.28 -11.09 -2.19
C LEU A 111 -17.30 -10.07 -2.78
N VAL A 112 -15.99 -10.33 -2.71
CA VAL A 112 -14.98 -9.46 -3.34
C VAL A 112 -15.15 -9.45 -4.86
N GLN A 113 -15.40 -10.60 -5.48
CA GLN A 113 -15.68 -10.65 -6.92
C GLN A 113 -16.95 -9.88 -7.29
N LEU A 114 -17.99 -9.98 -6.45
CA LEU A 114 -19.26 -9.27 -6.65
C LEU A 114 -19.14 -7.74 -6.49
N LEU A 115 -18.05 -7.22 -5.90
CA LEU A 115 -17.81 -5.77 -5.85
C LEU A 115 -17.68 -5.14 -7.26
N GLN A 116 -17.37 -5.94 -8.28
CA GLN A 116 -17.22 -5.45 -9.66
C GLN A 116 -18.56 -5.22 -10.38
N SER A 117 -19.70 -5.48 -9.73
CA SER A 117 -21.03 -5.23 -10.31
C SER A 117 -21.16 -3.79 -10.81
N GLU A 118 -21.84 -3.62 -11.94
CA GLU A 118 -22.12 -2.32 -12.54
C GLU A 118 -23.35 -1.65 -11.91
N GLU A 119 -24.16 -2.43 -11.19
CA GLU A 119 -25.36 -1.98 -10.52
C GLU A 119 -25.00 -1.39 -9.14
N VAL A 120 -25.21 -0.09 -8.97
CA VAL A 120 -24.83 0.66 -7.76
C VAL A 120 -25.50 0.09 -6.50
N ASP A 121 -26.78 -0.29 -6.60
CA ASP A 121 -27.53 -0.86 -5.48
C ASP A 121 -26.93 -2.20 -5.02
N GLU A 122 -26.40 -3.01 -5.94
CA GLU A 122 -25.73 -4.26 -5.62
C GLU A 122 -24.42 -4.02 -4.91
N VAL A 123 -23.59 -3.11 -5.44
CA VAL A 123 -22.30 -2.74 -4.84
C VAL A 123 -22.51 -2.24 -3.40
N ILE A 124 -23.57 -1.48 -3.12
CA ILE A 124 -23.90 -1.04 -1.75
C ILE A 124 -24.15 -2.24 -0.83
N VAL A 125 -24.93 -3.22 -1.28
CA VAL A 125 -25.23 -4.43 -0.47
C VAL A 125 -23.99 -5.30 -0.29
N VAL A 126 -23.17 -5.47 -1.32
CA VAL A 126 -21.91 -6.23 -1.25
C VAL A 126 -20.92 -5.57 -0.30
N LYS A 127 -20.74 -4.23 -0.36
CA LYS A 127 -19.89 -3.49 0.59
C LYS A 127 -20.36 -3.66 2.04
N LYS A 128 -21.68 -3.63 2.26
CA LYS A 128 -22.26 -3.90 3.57
C LYS A 128 -21.96 -5.34 4.03
N ALA A 129 -22.16 -6.32 3.16
CA ALA A 129 -21.87 -7.73 3.43
C ALA A 129 -20.39 -7.95 3.79
N LEU A 130 -19.45 -7.35 3.06
CA LEU A 130 -18.02 -7.41 3.37
C LEU A 130 -17.68 -6.72 4.70
N THR A 131 -18.34 -5.63 5.02
CA THR A 131 -18.18 -4.97 6.34
C THR A 131 -18.68 -5.87 7.47
N GLU A 132 -19.77 -6.60 7.27
CA GLU A 132 -20.25 -7.61 8.22
C GLU A 132 -19.24 -8.77 8.34
N HIS A 133 -18.61 -9.22 7.25
CA HIS A 133 -17.56 -10.24 7.31
C HIS A 133 -16.31 -9.77 8.06
N LEU A 134 -15.93 -8.49 7.92
CA LEU A 134 -14.88 -7.88 8.75
C LEU A 134 -15.24 -7.92 10.24
N ASP A 135 -16.51 -7.78 10.59
CA ASP A 135 -16.97 -7.87 11.98
C ASP A 135 -17.05 -9.33 12.47
N MET A 136 -17.20 -10.32 11.58
CA MET A 136 -17.20 -11.76 11.92
C MET A 136 -15.79 -12.33 12.12
N ASP A 137 -14.90 -12.14 11.15
CA ASP A 137 -13.50 -12.56 11.21
C ASP A 137 -12.63 -11.55 10.42
N PRO A 138 -12.12 -10.51 11.10
CA PRO A 138 -11.36 -9.46 10.42
C PRO A 138 -10.05 -9.97 9.84
N LYS A 139 -9.41 -10.97 10.48
CA LYS A 139 -8.12 -11.51 10.03
C LYS A 139 -8.29 -12.25 8.71
N VAL A 140 -9.26 -13.16 8.65
CA VAL A 140 -9.54 -13.94 7.43
C VAL A 140 -10.04 -13.04 6.32
N THR A 141 -10.98 -12.14 6.61
CA THR A 141 -11.57 -11.25 5.60
C THR A 141 -10.53 -10.29 5.01
N LEU A 142 -9.67 -9.68 5.84
CA LEU A 142 -8.58 -8.84 5.33
C LEU A 142 -7.54 -9.65 4.54
N SER A 143 -7.26 -10.90 4.92
CA SER A 143 -6.35 -11.75 4.15
C SER A 143 -6.85 -11.92 2.72
N VAL A 144 -8.13 -12.25 2.55
CA VAL A 144 -8.77 -12.38 1.23
C VAL A 144 -8.72 -11.06 0.45
N LEU A 145 -9.10 -9.94 1.09
CA LEU A 145 -9.04 -8.62 0.44
C LEU A 145 -7.61 -8.29 -0.03
N CYS A 146 -6.59 -8.61 0.77
CA CYS A 146 -5.19 -8.40 0.39
C CYS A 146 -4.74 -9.31 -0.76
N GLU A 147 -5.21 -10.56 -0.82
CA GLU A 147 -4.94 -11.49 -1.93
C GLU A 147 -5.46 -10.94 -3.28
N HIS A 148 -6.55 -10.18 -3.28
CA HIS A 148 -7.07 -9.52 -4.48
C HIS A 148 -6.36 -8.21 -4.85
N ILE A 149 -5.56 -7.63 -3.95
CA ILE A 149 -4.73 -6.45 -4.26
C ILE A 149 -3.41 -6.88 -4.92
N ALA A 150 -2.88 -8.04 -4.52
CA ALA A 150 -1.64 -8.56 -5.07
C ALA A 150 -1.73 -8.69 -6.61
N PRO A 151 -0.69 -8.24 -7.36
CA PRO A 151 -0.63 -8.45 -8.79
C PRO A 151 -0.49 -9.95 -9.11
N LEU A 152 -0.99 -10.36 -10.27
CA LEU A 152 -0.80 -11.71 -10.78
C LEU A 152 0.65 -11.94 -11.22
N ASP A 153 1.05 -13.20 -11.29
CA ASP A 153 2.32 -13.60 -11.90
C ASP A 153 2.29 -13.31 -13.42
N GLU A 154 3.46 -13.01 -14.00
CA GLU A 154 3.70 -12.46 -15.35
C GLU A 154 3.19 -13.30 -16.55
N LEU A 155 2.45 -14.40 -16.32
CA LEU A 155 1.94 -15.31 -17.35
C LEU A 155 0.46 -15.11 -17.69
N ALA A 156 -0.23 -14.15 -17.05
CA ALA A 156 -1.62 -13.82 -17.36
C ALA A 156 -1.73 -13.12 -18.73
N ASP A 157 -2.84 -13.37 -19.44
CA ASP A 157 -3.15 -12.60 -20.64
C ASP A 157 -3.60 -11.16 -20.29
N GLU A 158 -3.65 -10.30 -21.31
CA GLU A 158 -3.96 -8.86 -21.13
C GLU A 158 -5.37 -8.65 -20.57
N GLU A 159 -6.34 -9.49 -20.96
CA GLU A 159 -7.72 -9.43 -20.49
C GLU A 159 -7.84 -9.82 -19.01
N GLU A 160 -7.17 -10.89 -18.59
CA GLU A 160 -7.12 -11.29 -17.18
C GLU A 160 -6.44 -10.22 -16.32
N GLN A 161 -5.37 -9.61 -16.84
CA GLN A 161 -4.70 -8.50 -16.16
C GLN A 161 -5.63 -7.30 -15.98
N ASP A 162 -6.37 -6.90 -17.01
CA ASP A 162 -7.35 -5.80 -16.96
C ASP A 162 -8.47 -6.07 -15.94
N ILE A 163 -9.00 -7.30 -15.91
CA ILE A 163 -10.02 -7.71 -14.95
C ILE A 163 -9.47 -7.62 -13.52
N ARG A 164 -8.21 -8.03 -13.31
CA ARG A 164 -7.54 -7.97 -12.00
C ARG A 164 -7.22 -6.55 -11.57
N ASP A 165 -6.82 -5.70 -12.49
CA ASP A 165 -6.55 -4.29 -12.21
C ASP A 165 -7.84 -3.55 -11.85
N ARG A 166 -8.95 -3.83 -12.54
CA ARG A 166 -10.28 -3.36 -12.15
C ARG A 166 -10.66 -3.86 -10.75
N LEU A 167 -10.47 -5.15 -10.46
CA LEU A 167 -10.79 -5.72 -9.16
C LEU A 167 -9.97 -5.06 -8.04
N ARG A 168 -8.65 -4.91 -8.23
CA ARG A 168 -7.75 -4.23 -7.29
C ARG A 168 -8.21 -2.82 -6.99
N SER A 169 -8.55 -2.05 -8.03
CA SER A 169 -9.03 -0.67 -7.88
C SER A 169 -10.28 -0.60 -7.00
N VAL A 170 -11.25 -1.49 -7.22
CA VAL A 170 -12.49 -1.52 -6.43
C VAL A 170 -12.24 -1.99 -4.99
N VAL A 171 -11.35 -2.98 -4.79
CA VAL A 171 -10.97 -3.45 -3.45
C VAL A 171 -10.26 -2.35 -2.66
N LEU A 172 -9.32 -1.63 -3.27
CA LEU A 172 -8.66 -0.48 -2.64
C LEU A 172 -9.67 0.60 -2.28
N ALA A 173 -10.59 0.95 -3.20
CA ALA A 173 -11.64 1.92 -2.93
C ALA A 173 -12.55 1.53 -1.76
N PHE A 174 -12.87 0.24 -1.60
CA PHE A 174 -13.61 -0.25 -0.43
C PHE A 174 -12.79 -0.15 0.86
N LEU A 175 -11.51 -0.55 0.83
CA LEU A 175 -10.62 -0.51 2.00
C LEU A 175 -10.33 0.92 2.49
N THR A 176 -10.18 1.88 1.57
CA THR A 176 -9.90 3.29 1.91
C THR A 176 -11.17 4.13 2.06
N GLY A 177 -12.31 3.64 1.56
CA GLY A 177 -13.64 4.22 1.75
C GLY A 177 -14.39 3.63 2.94
N GLU A 178 -15.40 2.81 2.64
CA GLU A 178 -16.39 2.35 3.63
C GLU A 178 -15.79 1.50 4.75
N ALA A 179 -14.82 0.63 4.45
CA ALA A 179 -14.22 -0.25 5.45
C ALA A 179 -13.18 0.46 6.32
N ARG A 180 -12.64 1.60 5.86
CA ARG A 180 -11.48 2.28 6.48
C ARG A 180 -11.69 2.53 7.97
N ARG A 181 -12.86 3.06 8.34
CA ARG A 181 -13.16 3.37 9.74
C ARG A 181 -13.19 2.10 10.59
N ALA A 182 -13.81 1.02 10.10
CA ALA A 182 -13.85 -0.25 10.81
C ALA A 182 -12.44 -0.82 11.01
N ILE A 183 -11.62 -0.80 9.95
CA ILE A 183 -10.24 -1.29 9.99
C ILE A 183 -9.41 -0.49 11.01
N VAL A 184 -9.36 0.84 10.89
CA VAL A 184 -8.49 1.71 11.70
C VAL A 184 -8.94 1.80 13.16
N GLU A 185 -10.24 1.86 13.42
CA GLU A 185 -10.77 2.12 14.77
C GLU A 185 -11.04 0.85 15.56
N ARG A 186 -11.49 -0.22 14.90
CA ARG A 186 -12.00 -1.45 15.56
C ARG A 186 -11.08 -2.64 15.41
N HIS A 187 -10.59 -2.92 14.20
CA HIS A 187 -10.01 -4.23 13.87
C HIS A 187 -8.48 -4.27 13.87
N ALA A 188 -7.82 -3.36 13.16
CA ALA A 188 -6.37 -3.29 13.05
C ALA A 188 -5.78 -2.43 14.18
N LEU A 189 -5.94 -2.90 15.42
CA LEU A 189 -5.39 -2.24 16.60
C LEU A 189 -3.87 -2.51 16.73
N PRO A 190 -3.09 -1.57 17.30
CA PRO A 190 -1.64 -1.71 17.50
C PRO A 190 -1.23 -3.06 18.11
N GLY A 191 -0.46 -3.84 17.36
CA GLY A 191 0.08 -5.14 17.77
C GLY A 191 -0.90 -6.31 17.65
N SER A 192 -2.08 -6.10 17.08
CA SER A 192 -3.03 -7.19 16.80
C SER A 192 -2.58 -8.03 15.60
N GLU A 193 -2.96 -9.31 15.58
CA GLU A 193 -2.70 -10.19 14.43
C GLU A 193 -3.34 -9.67 13.13
N VAL A 194 -4.50 -9.01 13.24
CA VAL A 194 -5.22 -8.41 12.12
C VAL A 194 -4.39 -7.30 11.47
N GLU A 195 -3.82 -6.42 12.29
CA GLU A 195 -2.95 -5.35 11.82
C GLU A 195 -1.65 -5.90 11.22
N GLU A 196 -1.08 -6.95 11.80
CA GLU A 196 0.11 -7.62 11.26
C GLU A 196 -0.14 -8.24 9.88
N VAL A 197 -1.27 -8.93 9.71
CA VAL A 197 -1.67 -9.48 8.40
C VAL A 197 -1.77 -8.36 7.36
N LEU A 198 -2.46 -7.27 7.69
CA LEU A 198 -2.64 -6.13 6.79
C LEU A 198 -1.28 -5.51 6.41
N ILE A 199 -0.44 -5.19 7.39
CA ILE A 199 0.84 -4.53 7.15
C ILE A 199 1.78 -5.43 6.35
N ASN A 200 1.92 -6.70 6.74
CA ASN A 200 2.82 -7.63 6.05
C ASN A 200 2.38 -7.87 4.61
N ALA A 201 1.07 -8.01 4.38
CA ALA A 201 0.54 -8.13 3.03
C ALA A 201 0.86 -6.88 2.19
N MET A 202 0.58 -5.68 2.70
CA MET A 202 0.85 -4.44 1.96
C MET A 202 2.34 -4.21 1.70
N LEU A 203 3.22 -4.47 2.68
CA LEU A 203 4.67 -4.38 2.48
C LEU A 203 5.18 -5.33 1.40
N SER A 204 4.58 -6.52 1.28
CA SER A 204 4.95 -7.48 0.22
C SER A 204 4.41 -7.10 -1.17
N VAL A 205 3.35 -6.30 -1.21
CA VAL A 205 2.61 -5.96 -2.44
C VAL A 205 3.08 -4.63 -3.03
N ILE A 206 3.39 -3.62 -2.21
CA ILE A 206 3.89 -2.30 -2.66
C ILE A 206 5.05 -2.42 -3.68
N PRO A 207 6.04 -3.31 -3.50
CA PRO A 207 7.12 -3.48 -4.47
C PRO A 207 6.69 -3.99 -5.85
N LYS A 208 5.45 -4.45 -6.00
CA LYS A 208 4.98 -5.04 -7.26
C LYS A 208 3.94 -4.17 -7.95
N LEU A 209 3.51 -3.09 -7.31
CA LEU A 209 2.45 -2.21 -7.81
C LEU A 209 3.00 -0.96 -8.49
N GLY A 210 2.15 -0.33 -9.30
CA GLY A 210 2.38 1.02 -9.80
C GLY A 210 2.30 2.07 -8.70
N PHE A 211 2.82 3.27 -8.98
CA PHE A 211 2.90 4.35 -7.99
C PHE A 211 1.52 4.76 -7.44
N SER A 212 0.49 4.83 -8.30
CA SER A 212 -0.87 5.24 -7.88
C SER A 212 -1.41 4.35 -6.75
N ASP A 213 -1.32 3.04 -6.90
CA ASP A 213 -1.80 2.10 -5.89
C ASP A 213 -0.91 2.13 -4.64
N ALA A 214 0.41 2.21 -4.82
CA ALA A 214 1.35 2.35 -3.70
C ALA A 214 1.07 3.62 -2.88
N GLU A 215 0.75 4.74 -3.53
CA GLU A 215 0.39 5.98 -2.88
C GLU A 215 -0.90 5.84 -2.06
N ILE A 216 -1.95 5.25 -2.63
CA ILE A 216 -3.22 4.99 -1.93
C ILE A 216 -2.98 4.10 -0.71
N ILE A 217 -2.26 2.99 -0.88
CA ILE A 217 -1.96 2.05 0.21
C ILE A 217 -1.20 2.77 1.34
N VAL A 218 -0.17 3.54 1.02
CA VAL A 218 0.62 4.24 2.04
C VAL A 218 -0.19 5.34 2.73
N LYS A 219 -0.80 6.26 1.96
CA LYS A 219 -1.43 7.46 2.51
C LYS A 219 -2.78 7.17 3.17
N GLU A 220 -3.59 6.30 2.58
CA GLU A 220 -5.00 6.14 2.95
C GLU A 220 -5.29 4.88 3.75
N LEU A 221 -4.44 3.84 3.63
CA LEU A 221 -4.62 2.57 4.32
C LEU A 221 -3.63 2.39 5.49
N LEU A 222 -2.33 2.50 5.26
CA LEU A 222 -1.30 2.20 6.28
C LEU A 222 -1.08 3.35 7.28
N VAL A 223 -0.76 4.55 6.79
CA VAL A 223 -0.45 5.72 7.65
C VAL A 223 -1.57 6.07 8.65
N PRO A 224 -2.87 5.89 8.32
CA PRO A 224 -3.94 6.12 9.30
C PRO A 224 -3.97 5.15 10.48
N LEU A 225 -3.32 3.97 10.36
CA LEU A 225 -3.25 3.01 11.46
C LEU A 225 -2.49 3.59 12.65
N LYS A 226 -2.95 3.25 13.85
CA LYS A 226 -2.40 3.80 15.09
C LYS A 226 -0.92 3.42 15.29
N SER A 227 -0.45 2.31 14.71
CA SER A 227 0.96 1.91 14.78
C SER A 227 1.93 2.83 14.03
N PHE A 228 1.44 3.70 13.13
CA PHE A 228 2.27 4.65 12.36
C PHE A 228 2.27 6.07 12.96
N ARG A 229 1.65 6.29 14.13
CA ARG A 229 1.62 7.63 14.78
C ARG A 229 2.96 8.08 15.34
N PHE A 230 3.89 7.16 15.54
CA PHE A 230 5.23 7.42 16.03
C PHE A 230 6.24 6.67 15.16
N PRO A 231 7.52 7.06 15.18
CA PRO A 231 8.59 6.28 14.55
C PRO A 231 8.61 4.88 15.16
N ALA A 232 8.01 3.94 14.44
CA ALA A 232 7.87 2.55 14.86
C ALA A 232 8.67 1.64 13.91
N PRO A 233 9.06 0.44 14.34
CA PRO A 233 9.73 -0.54 13.47
C PRO A 233 8.99 -0.78 12.15
N ARG A 234 7.66 -0.68 12.17
CA ARG A 234 6.80 -0.83 10.98
C ARG A 234 6.90 0.34 10.01
N GLY A 235 7.00 1.57 10.52
CA GLY A 235 7.28 2.74 9.69
C GLY A 235 8.66 2.68 9.06
N HIS A 236 9.65 2.14 9.78
CA HIS A 236 10.96 1.85 9.21
C HIS A 236 10.89 0.81 8.08
N ALA A 237 10.23 -0.33 8.29
CA ALA A 237 10.06 -1.35 7.24
C ALA A 237 9.35 -0.80 5.99
N LEU A 238 8.32 0.04 6.18
CA LEU A 238 7.64 0.72 5.08
C LEU A 238 8.57 1.70 4.36
N LEU A 239 9.36 2.48 5.10
CA LEU A 239 10.35 3.37 4.51
C LEU A 239 11.38 2.58 3.69
N GLU A 240 11.95 1.50 4.22
CA GLU A 240 12.90 0.66 3.49
C GLU A 240 12.28 0.12 2.19
N THR A 241 11.02 -0.33 2.23
CA THR A 241 10.29 -0.79 1.04
C THR A 241 10.21 0.29 -0.04
N LEU A 242 9.96 1.55 0.34
CA LEU A 242 9.95 2.69 -0.58
C LEU A 242 11.36 3.05 -1.07
N LEU A 243 12.37 2.98 -0.20
CA LEU A 243 13.75 3.28 -0.56
C LEU A 243 14.34 2.21 -1.48
N ASP A 244 13.99 0.94 -1.32
CA ASP A 244 14.34 -0.15 -2.22
C ASP A 244 13.79 0.11 -3.62
N LYS A 245 12.54 0.57 -3.71
CA LYS A 245 11.95 1.01 -4.99
C LYS A 245 12.72 2.16 -5.62
N VAL A 246 13.10 3.17 -4.84
CA VAL A 246 13.95 4.25 -5.32
C VAL A 246 15.32 3.73 -5.76
N ALA A 247 15.89 2.76 -5.04
CA ALA A 247 17.16 2.13 -5.36
C ALA A 247 17.10 1.35 -6.67
N GLU A 248 16.01 0.67 -7.00
CA GLU A 248 15.81 0.01 -8.31
C GLU A 248 15.90 1.01 -9.47
N TYR A 249 15.21 2.15 -9.37
CA TYR A 249 15.32 3.22 -10.37
C TYR A 249 16.72 3.84 -10.43
N LEU A 250 17.39 3.93 -9.28
CA LEU A 250 18.78 4.39 -9.18
C LEU A 250 19.79 3.41 -9.74
N GLN A 251 19.54 2.10 -9.70
CA GLN A 251 20.42 1.09 -10.30
C GLN A 251 20.25 1.07 -11.82
N LEU A 252 19.04 1.32 -12.33
CA LEU A 252 18.81 1.48 -13.77
C LEU A 252 19.65 2.63 -14.37
N ARG A 253 20.06 3.61 -13.55
CA ARG A 253 20.96 4.72 -13.87
C ARG A 253 22.33 4.28 -14.38
N THR A 254 22.89 3.16 -13.89
CA THR A 254 24.22 2.71 -14.34
C THR A 254 24.22 2.24 -15.79
N SER A 255 23.05 1.92 -16.33
CA SER A 255 22.91 1.35 -17.67
C SER A 255 22.63 2.39 -18.76
N SER A 256 21.97 3.51 -18.44
CA SER A 256 21.51 4.50 -19.44
C SER A 256 22.19 5.87 -19.37
N GLY A 257 22.81 6.24 -18.25
CA GLY A 257 23.47 7.54 -18.10
C GLY A 257 22.53 8.77 -18.03
N ASP A 258 21.22 8.60 -18.26
CA ASP A 258 20.24 9.68 -18.26
C ASP A 258 19.83 10.15 -16.87
N ALA A 259 19.55 11.46 -16.76
CA ALA A 259 19.00 12.09 -15.56
C ALA A 259 17.48 11.82 -15.37
N SER A 260 16.85 11.05 -16.25
CA SER A 260 15.43 10.71 -16.23
C SER A 260 15.01 9.89 -15.01
N TRP A 261 15.95 9.19 -14.37
CA TRP A 261 15.67 8.37 -13.18
C TRP A 261 15.03 9.16 -12.05
N LEU A 262 15.38 10.44 -11.88
CA LEU A 262 14.78 11.25 -10.83
C LEU A 262 13.29 11.43 -11.08
N ARG A 263 12.84 11.59 -12.34
CA ARG A 263 11.41 11.69 -12.64
C ARG A 263 10.65 10.43 -12.27
N SER A 264 11.25 9.26 -12.46
CA SER A 264 10.64 7.96 -12.10
C SER A 264 10.70 7.69 -10.59
N ALA A 265 11.77 8.10 -9.91
CA ALA A 265 11.96 7.88 -8.47
C ALA A 265 11.30 8.96 -7.60
N GLN A 266 11.08 10.16 -8.14
CA GLN A 266 10.56 11.33 -7.42
C GLN A 266 9.24 11.04 -6.70
N PRO A 267 8.24 10.36 -7.30
CA PRO A 267 6.99 10.07 -6.62
C PRO A 267 7.19 9.24 -5.33
N TYR A 268 8.08 8.24 -5.38
CA TYR A 268 8.43 7.41 -4.22
C TYR A 268 9.25 8.18 -3.17
N LEU A 269 10.14 9.08 -3.60
CA LEU A 269 10.86 9.98 -2.71
C LEU A 269 9.91 10.95 -1.99
N ASP A 270 8.90 11.49 -2.69
CA ASP A 270 7.88 12.34 -2.10
C ASP A 270 7.03 11.56 -1.10
N LEU A 271 6.73 10.28 -1.39
CA LEU A 271 6.01 9.41 -0.48
C LEU A 271 6.84 9.07 0.78
N ALA A 272 8.14 8.81 0.63
CA ALA A 272 9.07 8.63 1.74
C ALA A 272 9.20 9.91 2.58
N SER A 273 9.29 11.08 1.93
CA SER A 273 9.30 12.38 2.60
C SER A 273 8.00 12.64 3.36
N PHE A 274 6.84 12.31 2.78
CA PHE A 274 5.55 12.39 3.46
C PHE A 274 5.54 11.52 4.74
N LEU A 275 6.03 10.29 4.64
CA LEU A 275 6.08 9.35 5.77
C LEU A 275 7.00 9.84 6.90
N VAL A 276 8.18 10.35 6.55
CA VAL A 276 9.21 10.77 7.50
C VAL A 276 8.96 12.19 8.04
N VAL A 277 8.76 13.15 7.14
CA VAL A 277 8.74 14.58 7.48
C VAL A 277 7.35 15.01 7.95
N GLU A 278 6.32 14.72 7.16
CA GLU A 278 4.97 15.20 7.45
C GLU A 278 4.27 14.35 8.51
N LYS A 279 4.43 13.03 8.43
CA LYS A 279 3.76 12.09 9.35
C LYS A 279 4.61 11.65 10.52
N ARG A 280 5.93 11.83 10.45
CA ARG A 280 6.89 11.36 11.48
C ARG A 280 6.66 9.89 11.86
N ALA A 281 6.22 9.09 10.90
CA ALA A 281 5.86 7.69 11.08
C ALA A 281 7.06 6.76 10.99
N ALA A 282 8.16 7.23 10.40
CA ALA A 282 9.39 6.48 10.17
C ALA A 282 10.63 7.26 10.67
N PRO A 283 11.75 6.56 10.98
CA PRO A 283 13.00 7.23 11.29
C PRO A 283 13.51 8.01 10.07
N ALA A 284 14.02 9.21 10.28
CA ALA A 284 14.52 10.07 9.20
C ALA A 284 15.91 9.69 8.71
N LEU A 285 16.68 8.95 9.50
CA LEU A 285 18.07 8.63 9.22
C LEU A 285 18.28 7.84 7.91
N PRO A 286 17.49 6.81 7.56
CA PRO A 286 17.64 6.09 6.29
C PRO A 286 17.40 6.99 5.07
N LEU A 287 16.37 7.84 5.10
CA LEU A 287 16.10 8.79 4.03
C LEU A 287 17.22 9.84 3.90
N LEU A 288 17.72 10.34 5.04
CA LEU A 288 18.85 11.28 5.05
C LEU A 288 20.12 10.65 4.46
N ARG A 289 20.38 9.38 4.77
CA ARG A 289 21.48 8.60 4.19
C ARG A 289 21.33 8.49 2.67
N LEU A 290 20.12 8.20 2.17
CA LEU A 290 19.88 8.12 0.73
C LEU A 290 20.24 9.45 0.03
N TYR A 291 19.79 10.58 0.59
CA TYR A 291 20.15 11.89 0.03
C TYR A 291 21.67 12.14 0.10
N CYS A 292 22.32 11.73 1.18
CA CYS A 292 23.78 11.90 1.36
C CYS A 292 24.62 10.93 0.51
N SER A 293 24.13 9.74 0.17
CA SER A 293 24.87 8.80 -0.68
C SER A 293 24.67 9.10 -2.17
N SER A 294 23.47 9.55 -2.55
CA SER A 294 23.06 9.60 -3.96
C SER A 294 23.24 10.97 -4.61
N MET A 295 23.24 12.05 -3.81
CA MET A 295 23.06 13.42 -4.30
C MET A 295 24.16 14.45 -3.99
N PRO A 296 25.11 14.34 -3.01
CA PRO A 296 25.87 15.53 -2.61
C PRO A 296 27.04 15.92 -3.51
N THR A 297 27.37 15.11 -4.51
CA THR A 297 28.45 15.49 -5.44
C THR A 297 27.92 16.55 -6.40
N ARG A 298 28.68 17.65 -6.57
CA ARG A 298 28.35 18.72 -7.51
C ARG A 298 28.00 18.17 -8.90
N MET A 299 28.73 17.13 -9.34
CA MET A 299 28.50 16.47 -10.62
C MET A 299 27.18 15.69 -10.69
N ALA A 300 26.67 15.17 -9.58
CA ALA A 300 25.36 14.52 -9.56
C ALA A 300 24.23 15.58 -9.64
N LEU A 301 24.30 16.65 -8.84
CA LEU A 301 23.26 17.68 -8.84
C LEU A 301 23.17 18.45 -10.15
N GLN A 302 24.31 18.74 -10.79
CA GLN A 302 24.35 19.46 -12.06
C GLN A 302 23.64 18.74 -13.21
N LYS A 303 23.39 17.43 -13.09
CA LYS A 303 22.64 16.67 -14.10
C LYS A 303 21.13 16.94 -14.04
N PHE A 304 20.62 17.46 -12.93
CA PHE A 304 19.21 17.77 -12.79
C PHE A 304 18.90 19.20 -13.24
N SER A 305 17.65 19.42 -13.62
CA SER A 305 17.13 20.77 -13.82
C SER A 305 17.24 21.60 -12.54
N LYS A 306 17.28 22.92 -12.68
CA LYS A 306 17.35 23.85 -11.55
C LYS A 306 16.21 23.65 -10.55
N HIS A 307 15.02 23.29 -11.04
CA HIS A 307 13.85 23.01 -10.21
C HIS A 307 14.04 21.74 -9.38
N GLU A 308 14.49 20.65 -10.00
CA GLU A 308 14.77 19.38 -9.34
C GLU A 308 15.90 19.50 -8.31
N GLN A 309 16.99 20.23 -8.63
CA GLN A 309 18.06 20.51 -7.68
C GLN A 309 17.52 21.19 -6.42
N ARG A 310 16.73 22.25 -6.59
CA ARG A 310 16.11 22.98 -5.49
C ARG A 310 15.22 22.08 -4.64
N LEU A 311 14.38 21.27 -5.28
CA LEU A 311 13.47 20.35 -4.59
C LEU A 311 14.24 19.36 -3.71
N VAL A 312 15.28 18.72 -4.25
CA VAL A 312 16.12 17.78 -3.51
C VAL A 312 16.80 18.45 -2.31
N VAL A 313 17.32 19.67 -2.48
CA VAL A 313 17.94 20.41 -1.37
C VAL A 313 16.93 20.76 -0.29
N CYS A 314 15.71 21.17 -0.66
CA CYS A 314 14.64 21.42 0.30
C CYS A 314 14.27 20.16 1.09
N ARG A 315 14.06 19.02 0.40
CA ARG A 315 13.75 17.74 1.06
C ARG A 315 14.87 17.24 1.96
N LEU A 316 16.13 17.39 1.54
CA LEU A 316 17.30 17.08 2.38
C LEU A 316 17.29 17.91 3.66
N ALA A 317 17.05 19.21 3.57
CA ALA A 317 17.01 20.10 4.72
C ALA A 317 15.84 19.77 5.66
N GLU A 318 14.64 19.53 5.13
CA GLU A 318 13.46 19.09 5.90
C GLU A 318 13.75 17.78 6.65
N THR A 319 14.35 16.81 5.96
CA THR A 319 14.72 15.50 6.54
C THR A 319 15.77 15.66 7.63
N LEU A 320 16.76 16.55 7.45
CA LEU A 320 17.78 16.84 8.46
C LEU A 320 17.17 17.40 9.76
N VAL A 321 16.22 18.33 9.65
CA VAL A 321 15.52 18.88 10.83
C VAL A 321 14.82 17.77 11.61
N VAL A 322 14.11 16.88 10.92
CA VAL A 322 13.41 15.77 11.60
C VAL A 322 14.39 14.75 12.17
N ALA A 323 15.51 14.48 11.50
CA ALA A 323 16.54 13.59 12.01
C ALA A 323 17.21 14.10 13.29
N GLU A 324 17.30 15.42 13.46
CA GLU A 324 17.84 16.05 14.67
C GLU A 324 16.87 16.03 15.85
N ASP A 325 15.55 16.06 15.57
CA ASP A 325 14.50 15.96 16.59
C ASP A 325 14.31 14.53 17.11
N GLN A 326 14.71 13.51 16.34
CA GLN A 326 14.49 12.11 16.66
C GLN A 326 15.61 11.51 17.54
N PRO A 327 15.28 10.57 18.45
CA PRO A 327 16.30 9.83 19.18
C PRO A 327 17.18 9.04 18.21
N GLN A 328 18.50 9.06 18.45
CA GLN A 328 19.45 8.34 17.61
C GLN A 328 19.26 6.83 17.82
N PRO A 329 18.94 6.06 16.76
CA PRO A 329 18.96 4.61 16.85
C PRO A 329 20.41 4.11 17.00
N GLU A 330 20.60 3.05 17.78
CA GLU A 330 21.84 2.26 17.74
C GLU A 330 21.84 1.47 16.43
N ASP A 331 22.47 2.02 15.40
CA ASP A 331 22.52 1.43 14.06
C ASP A 331 23.97 1.50 13.53
N ASP A 332 24.35 0.50 12.73
CA ASP A 332 25.72 0.29 12.21
C ASP A 332 26.09 1.28 11.10
N GLY A 333 25.11 2.01 10.55
CA GLY A 333 25.31 3.00 9.51
C GLY A 333 25.99 4.31 9.96
N PRO A 334 26.26 5.24 9.03
CA PRO A 334 26.84 6.53 9.39
C PRO A 334 25.93 7.26 10.38
N SER A 335 26.53 7.71 11.48
CA SER A 335 25.84 8.47 12.52
C SER A 335 25.32 9.80 11.97
N LEU A 336 24.29 10.36 12.60
CA LEU A 336 23.78 11.69 12.24
C LEU A 336 24.92 12.72 12.19
N ALA A 337 25.86 12.67 13.14
CA ALA A 337 27.01 13.56 13.16
C ALA A 337 27.90 13.44 11.91
N ALA A 338 28.09 12.24 11.36
CA ALA A 338 28.84 12.03 10.13
C ALA A 338 28.09 12.60 8.91
N LEU A 339 26.78 12.35 8.82
CA LEU A 339 25.93 12.87 7.75
C LEU A 339 25.84 14.40 7.79
N THR A 340 25.66 15.00 8.98
CA THR A 340 25.66 16.46 9.13
C THR A 340 26.99 17.07 8.70
N ARG A 341 28.14 16.43 9.00
CA ARG A 341 29.44 16.90 8.50
C ARG A 341 29.47 16.88 6.97
N GLN A 342 29.03 15.78 6.36
CA GLN A 342 28.97 15.66 4.90
C GLN A 342 28.07 16.74 4.28
N ILE A 343 26.89 17.00 4.85
CA ILE A 343 25.98 18.07 4.41
C ILE A 343 26.66 19.44 4.54
N VAL A 344 27.34 19.71 5.66
CA VAL A 344 28.07 20.96 5.88
C VAL A 344 29.21 21.13 4.86
N ASP A 345 29.95 20.07 4.54
CA ASP A 345 31.01 20.10 3.54
C ASP A 345 30.47 20.33 2.13
N SER A 346 29.28 19.82 1.83
CA SER A 346 28.57 20.05 0.55
C SER A 346 27.80 21.36 0.48
N THR A 347 27.64 22.09 1.59
CA THR A 347 26.80 23.30 1.69
C THR A 347 27.10 24.38 0.64
N PRO A 348 28.36 24.68 0.26
CA PRO A 348 28.63 25.68 -0.79
C PRO A 348 27.87 25.40 -2.09
N PHE A 349 27.82 24.13 -2.49
CA PHE A 349 27.14 23.69 -3.71
C PHE A 349 25.63 23.60 -3.52
N LEU A 350 25.17 23.17 -2.36
CA LEU A 350 23.73 23.13 -2.04
C LEU A 350 23.11 24.55 -2.06
N LEU A 351 23.84 25.55 -1.56
CA LEU A 351 23.42 26.95 -1.62
C LEU A 351 23.37 27.49 -3.07
N GLU A 352 24.36 27.12 -3.90
CA GLU A 352 24.36 27.44 -5.34
C GLU A 352 23.13 26.83 -6.04
N SER A 353 22.76 25.59 -5.70
CA SER A 353 21.59 24.88 -6.25
C SER A 353 20.24 25.49 -5.85
N LEU A 354 20.12 26.13 -4.69
CA LEU A 354 18.86 26.77 -4.27
C LEU A 354 18.51 27.99 -5.15
N GLN A 355 19.51 28.70 -5.69
CA GLN A 355 19.36 29.90 -6.52
C GLN A 355 18.42 30.93 -5.89
N LEU A 356 18.73 31.32 -4.66
CA LEU A 356 17.91 32.24 -3.89
C LEU A 356 17.89 33.63 -4.56
N SER A 357 16.71 34.23 -4.59
CA SER A 357 16.37 35.51 -5.20
C SER A 357 15.23 36.16 -4.42
N ALA A 358 14.96 37.43 -4.68
CA ALA A 358 13.85 38.17 -4.06
C ALA A 358 12.44 37.60 -4.32
N SER A 359 12.29 36.58 -5.17
CA SER A 359 11.03 35.89 -5.43
C SER A 359 11.08 34.39 -5.09
N SER A 360 12.05 33.99 -4.25
CA SER A 360 12.24 32.58 -3.91
C SER A 360 11.11 32.04 -3.02
N PRO A 361 10.75 30.76 -3.20
CA PRO A 361 9.72 30.15 -2.38
C PRO A 361 10.21 30.05 -0.92
N PRO A 362 9.29 30.11 0.06
CA PRO A 362 9.64 30.08 1.48
C PRO A 362 10.38 28.79 1.88
N SER A 363 10.10 27.67 1.20
CA SER A 363 10.80 26.40 1.42
C SER A 363 12.30 26.48 1.11
N SER A 364 12.69 27.20 0.05
CA SER A 364 14.11 27.41 -0.28
C SER A 364 14.83 28.26 0.76
N VAL A 365 14.17 29.30 1.26
CA VAL A 365 14.73 30.16 2.30
C VAL A 365 14.89 29.38 3.60
N GLN A 366 13.89 28.58 3.97
CA GLN A 366 13.95 27.71 5.13
C GLN A 366 15.05 26.65 5.01
N ALA A 367 15.18 26.02 3.84
CA ALA A 367 16.25 25.05 3.57
C ALA A 367 17.63 25.70 3.73
N CYS A 368 17.81 26.91 3.21
CA CYS A 368 19.02 27.70 3.41
C CYS A 368 19.31 27.94 4.90
N ALA A 369 18.32 28.41 5.67
CA ALA A 369 18.47 28.63 7.10
C ALA A 369 18.88 27.35 7.84
N VAL A 370 18.30 26.19 7.50
CA VAL A 370 18.66 24.89 8.07
C VAL A 370 20.13 24.53 7.78
N LEU A 371 20.57 24.67 6.54
CA LEU A 371 21.96 24.39 6.15
C LEU A 371 22.94 25.30 6.90
N LEU A 372 22.64 26.60 7.01
CA LEU A 372 23.48 27.55 7.75
C LEU A 372 23.52 27.26 9.25
N ARG A 373 22.39 26.86 9.86
CA ARG A 373 22.37 26.40 11.27
C ARG A 373 23.20 25.13 11.47
N ALA A 374 23.25 24.23 10.49
CA ALA A 374 24.14 23.06 10.54
C ALA A 374 25.63 23.49 10.52
N CYS A 375 26.00 24.45 9.66
CA CYS A 375 27.35 25.03 9.64
C CYS A 375 27.70 25.69 10.99
N GLN A 376 26.79 26.51 11.53
CA GLN A 376 27.00 27.21 12.80
C GLN A 376 27.24 26.22 13.94
N ARG A 377 26.40 25.18 14.06
CA ARG A 377 26.58 24.15 15.09
C ARG A 377 27.90 23.39 14.95
N ARG A 378 28.38 23.14 13.72
CA ARG A 378 29.72 22.55 13.52
C ARG A 378 30.81 23.49 14.00
N LYS A 379 30.71 24.78 13.71
CA LYS A 379 31.64 25.82 14.17
C LYS A 379 31.68 25.95 15.69
N GLU A 380 30.54 25.80 16.37
CA GLU A 380 30.45 25.87 17.83
C GLU A 380 30.99 24.60 18.51
N LYS A 381 30.75 23.43 17.93
CA LYS A 381 31.12 22.13 18.53
C LYS A 381 32.55 21.68 18.24
N THR A 382 33.15 22.19 17.17
CA THR A 382 34.47 21.74 16.70
C THR A 382 35.31 22.96 16.29
N PRO A 383 36.65 22.88 16.30
CA PRO A 383 37.53 23.95 15.80
C PRO A 383 37.51 24.02 14.25
N TRP A 384 36.32 23.99 13.67
CA TRP A 384 36.10 24.02 12.24
C TRP A 384 36.21 25.47 11.74
N THR A 385 37.16 25.71 10.84
CA THR A 385 37.27 26.97 10.12
C THR A 385 36.38 26.93 8.88
N VAL A 386 35.64 28.02 8.65
CA VAL A 386 34.73 28.12 7.51
C VAL A 386 35.55 28.11 6.21
N PRO A 387 35.35 27.12 5.32
CA PRO A 387 36.11 27.04 4.07
C PRO A 387 35.91 28.26 3.17
N LEU A 388 36.94 28.66 2.42
CA LEU A 388 36.89 29.87 1.57
C LEU A 388 35.77 29.80 0.51
N ASN A 389 35.53 28.63 -0.07
CA ASN A 389 34.43 28.41 -1.01
C ASN A 389 33.05 28.63 -0.37
N LEU A 390 32.88 28.24 0.91
CA LEU A 390 31.67 28.55 1.66
C LEU A 390 31.55 30.05 1.91
N ILE A 391 32.63 30.73 2.33
CA ILE A 391 32.64 32.19 2.53
C ILE A 391 32.22 32.92 1.25
N THR A 392 32.75 32.52 0.09
CA THR A 392 32.37 33.09 -1.20
C THR A 392 30.89 32.86 -1.50
N ALA A 393 30.37 31.64 -1.31
CA ALA A 393 28.96 31.33 -1.51
C ALA A 393 28.05 32.17 -0.58
N LEU A 394 28.44 32.35 0.69
CA LEU A 394 27.71 33.16 1.66
C LEU A 394 27.67 34.64 1.28
N ARG A 395 28.77 35.20 0.74
CA ARG A 395 28.80 36.59 0.25
C ARG A 395 27.90 36.78 -0.97
N THR A 396 27.93 35.84 -1.91
CA THR A 396 27.02 35.85 -3.07
C THR A 396 25.56 35.78 -2.60
N LEU A 397 25.26 34.89 -1.65
CA LEU A 397 23.94 34.76 -1.07
C LEU A 397 23.47 36.06 -0.38
N GLN A 398 24.35 36.68 0.41
CA GLN A 398 24.07 37.94 1.10
C GLN A 398 23.73 39.08 0.13
N ALA A 399 24.37 39.12 -1.04
CA ALA A 399 24.09 40.11 -2.07
C ALA A 399 22.76 39.87 -2.82
N THR A 400 22.22 38.64 -2.76
CA THR A 400 21.07 38.22 -3.57
C THR A 400 19.76 38.16 -2.76
N ILE A 401 19.84 37.93 -1.44
CA ILE A 401 18.67 37.90 -0.54
C ILE A 401 18.35 39.31 -0.04
N SER A 402 17.11 39.75 -0.24
CA SER A 402 16.59 40.99 0.37
C SER A 402 16.50 40.85 1.90
N GLU A 403 16.89 41.89 2.64
CA GLU A 403 16.82 41.91 4.11
C GLU A 403 15.38 41.71 4.62
N GLU A 404 14.37 42.17 3.88
CA GLU A 404 12.96 42.07 4.26
C GLU A 404 12.42 40.63 4.30
N GLN A 405 13.00 39.70 3.54
CA GLN A 405 12.44 38.36 3.39
C GLN A 405 13.00 37.33 4.37
N SER A 406 14.18 37.56 4.95
CA SER A 406 14.82 36.54 5.77
C SER A 406 15.93 37.09 6.68
N GLN A 407 15.52 37.90 7.66
CA GLN A 407 16.41 38.43 8.70
C GLN A 407 17.24 37.33 9.38
N ASP A 408 16.64 36.17 9.63
CA ASP A 408 17.31 35.00 10.22
C ASP A 408 18.52 34.52 9.41
N VAL A 409 18.38 34.46 8.08
CA VAL A 409 19.48 34.03 7.19
C VAL A 409 20.62 35.04 7.22
N HIS A 410 20.32 36.34 7.24
CA HIS A 410 21.34 37.40 7.38
C HIS A 410 22.09 37.29 8.72
N ILE A 411 21.39 37.03 9.83
CA ILE A 411 22.02 36.81 11.14
C ILE A 411 22.94 35.59 11.09
N LEU A 412 22.48 34.48 10.52
CA LEU A 412 23.27 33.25 10.37
C LEU A 412 24.52 33.49 9.50
N ILE A 413 24.39 34.20 8.37
CA ILE A 413 25.53 34.55 7.51
C ILE A 413 26.56 35.40 8.29
N ARG A 414 26.12 36.44 9.00
CA ARG A 414 27.01 37.31 9.80
C ARG A 414 27.76 36.54 10.89
N SER A 415 27.16 35.49 11.47
CA SER A 415 27.82 34.63 12.46
C SER A 415 28.92 33.75 11.86
N LEU A 416 28.79 33.39 10.58
CA LEU A 416 29.69 32.47 9.87
C LEU A 416 30.83 33.21 9.16
N VAL A 417 30.56 34.37 8.56
CA VAL A 417 31.54 35.16 7.82
C VAL A 417 32.36 36.01 8.80
N PRO A 418 33.70 35.92 8.80
CA PRO A 418 34.54 36.81 9.60
C PRO A 418 34.27 38.26 9.20
N SER A 419 33.90 39.10 10.16
CA SER A 419 33.82 40.54 9.93
C SER A 419 35.22 41.03 9.54
N PRO A 420 35.37 41.82 8.46
CA PRO A 420 36.66 42.46 8.16
C PRO A 420 36.95 43.41 9.31
N SER A 421 37.74 42.95 10.28
CA SER A 421 38.25 43.77 11.37
C SER A 421 38.98 44.94 10.72
N ALA A 422 38.49 46.15 10.96
CA ALA A 422 39.17 47.39 10.64
C ALA A 422 40.61 47.28 11.15
N SER A 423 41.55 47.14 10.22
CA SER A 423 42.97 47.23 10.53
C SER A 423 43.22 48.62 11.09
N THR A 424 43.57 48.66 12.37
CA THR A 424 44.14 49.79 13.08
C THR A 424 45.22 50.44 12.21
N GLN A 425 44.92 51.60 11.64
CA GLN A 425 45.94 52.55 11.20
C GLN A 425 46.66 53.05 12.45
N ALA A 426 47.84 52.50 12.71
CA ALA A 426 48.84 53.14 13.54
C ALA A 426 49.97 53.61 12.63
N GLN A 427 49.81 54.82 12.08
CA GLN A 427 50.93 55.65 11.62
C GLN A 427 51.40 56.50 12.81
N GLY A 428 52.70 56.50 13.07
CA GLY A 428 53.34 57.31 14.11
C GLY A 428 54.86 57.13 14.10
N ASN A 429 55.51 57.91 13.24
CA ASN A 429 56.95 58.02 12.98
C ASN A 429 57.85 58.15 14.23
N ALA A 430 59.06 57.57 14.17
CA ALA A 430 60.29 58.24 14.63
C ALA A 430 61.53 57.66 13.94
N ILE A 431 62.29 58.57 13.33
CA ILE A 431 63.59 58.41 12.67
C ILE A 431 64.69 58.51 13.73
N THR A 432 65.70 57.62 13.75
CA THR A 432 67.14 58.02 13.80
C THR A 432 68.10 56.83 13.64
N GLN A 433 68.88 56.90 12.55
CA GLN A 433 70.34 56.72 12.40
C GLN A 433 71.12 55.72 13.28
N GLY A 434 72.04 54.98 12.64
CA GLY A 434 73.27 54.54 13.31
C GLY A 434 73.91 53.22 12.85
N THR A 435 74.48 53.23 11.64
CA THR A 435 75.76 52.61 11.25
C THR A 435 76.42 51.45 12.03
N THR A 436 76.84 50.46 11.24
CA THR A 436 78.15 49.75 11.18
C THR A 436 78.34 48.35 11.78
N ALA A 437 78.97 47.54 10.92
CA ALA A 437 79.86 46.40 11.16
C ALA A 437 79.26 44.99 11.31
N ALA A 438 79.25 44.26 10.20
CA ALA A 438 79.56 42.83 10.13
C ALA A 438 81.11 42.64 10.14
N PRO A 439 81.71 41.45 9.93
CA PRO A 439 81.19 40.06 9.96
C PRO A 439 82.13 39.06 10.70
N SER A 440 81.66 37.83 10.96
CA SER A 440 82.41 36.58 10.64
C SER A 440 81.54 35.35 11.00
N THR A 441 81.19 34.48 10.05
CA THR A 441 81.90 33.22 9.66
C THR A 441 82.16 32.32 10.89
N SER A 442 81.79 31.04 11.00
CA SER A 442 81.69 29.96 10.01
C SER A 442 81.05 28.70 10.63
N GLN A 443 80.41 27.89 9.78
CA GLN A 443 80.48 26.42 9.70
C GLN A 443 79.92 25.51 10.82
N SER A 444 78.82 24.86 10.44
CA SER A 444 78.55 23.40 10.41
C SER A 444 79.53 22.42 11.10
N VAL A 445 78.98 21.37 11.74
CA VAL A 445 79.12 19.94 11.33
C VAL A 445 78.44 18.98 12.35
N THR A 446 77.47 18.21 11.82
CA THR A 446 77.06 16.80 12.04
C THR A 446 76.66 16.18 13.41
N SER A 447 75.49 15.53 13.34
CA SER A 447 75.19 14.09 13.55
C SER A 447 74.75 13.53 14.92
N THR A 448 73.54 12.95 14.85
CA THR A 448 73.08 11.62 15.35
C THR A 448 72.88 11.38 16.84
N GLY A 449 71.67 10.89 17.18
CA GLY A 449 71.40 10.15 18.41
C GLY A 449 69.91 9.94 18.67
N LEU A 450 69.46 8.68 18.57
CA LEU A 450 68.08 8.17 18.76
C LEU A 450 67.64 8.10 20.24
N SER A 451 66.33 7.84 20.42
CA SER A 451 65.66 7.23 21.61
C SER A 451 65.38 8.17 22.79
N ALA A 452 64.31 8.05 23.58
CA ALA A 452 63.09 7.25 23.59
C ALA A 452 62.15 7.86 24.66
N SER A 453 60.89 7.45 24.61
CA SER A 453 59.81 7.57 25.60
C SER A 453 60.21 7.57 27.09
N LEU A 454 59.44 8.29 27.93
CA LEU A 454 58.53 7.71 28.94
C LEU A 454 57.92 8.82 29.80
N SER A 455 56.58 8.96 29.74
CA SER A 455 55.79 9.69 30.71
C SER A 455 55.41 8.76 31.87
N GLU A 456 55.46 9.34 33.06
CA GLU A 456 55.42 8.73 34.37
C GLU A 456 54.01 8.23 34.75
N ARG A 457 53.98 7.16 35.55
CA ARG A 457 52.83 6.30 35.86
C ARG A 457 52.63 6.28 37.38
N ARG A 458 51.35 6.19 37.80
CA ARG A 458 50.78 5.62 39.08
C ARG A 458 50.12 6.59 40.09
N PRO A 459 49.26 6.11 41.01
CA PRO A 459 48.27 5.02 40.90
C PRO A 459 46.91 5.29 41.59
N ALA A 460 45.94 4.40 41.36
CA ALA A 460 44.70 4.22 42.13
C ALA A 460 44.94 3.61 43.53
N PRO A 461 43.90 3.56 44.39
CA PRO A 461 43.43 2.23 44.82
C PRO A 461 41.90 2.08 45.04
N TYR A 462 41.40 0.88 44.77
CA TYR A 462 40.16 0.29 45.33
C TYR A 462 40.54 -0.70 46.45
N PRO A 463 39.60 -1.16 47.32
CA PRO A 463 38.89 -2.42 47.01
C PRO A 463 37.41 -2.53 47.47
N ALA A 464 36.63 -3.19 46.60
CA ALA A 464 35.61 -4.23 46.77
C ALA A 464 34.72 -4.35 48.04
N ARG A 465 33.39 -4.52 47.81
CA ARG A 465 32.61 -5.63 48.43
C ARG A 465 31.32 -5.97 47.65
N ARG A 466 30.96 -7.26 47.72
CA ARG A 466 29.99 -8.04 46.92
C ARG A 466 28.88 -8.58 47.84
N MET A 467 27.60 -8.49 47.46
CA MET A 467 26.42 -9.33 47.82
C MET A 467 25.30 -8.93 46.84
N ARG A 468 24.53 -9.75 46.10
CA ARG A 468 23.79 -11.03 46.26
C ARG A 468 22.62 -11.01 47.26
N ILE A 469 21.42 -10.71 46.77
CA ILE A 469 20.06 -10.99 47.33
C ILE A 469 19.14 -11.06 46.08
N GLN A 470 18.51 -12.15 45.61
CA GLN A 470 17.52 -13.11 46.14
C GLN A 470 16.20 -12.53 46.68
N SER A 471 15.21 -12.47 45.78
CA SER A 471 13.79 -12.82 45.94
C SER A 471 13.21 -13.05 47.35
N THR A 472 12.23 -12.21 47.72
CA THR A 472 11.18 -12.48 48.72
C THR A 472 9.91 -11.72 48.27
N SER A 473 8.83 -12.41 47.89
CA SER A 473 7.66 -12.75 48.72
C SER A 473 6.48 -11.78 48.62
N ARG A 474 5.40 -12.30 48.01
CA ARG A 474 3.95 -12.13 48.28
C ARG A 474 3.57 -11.36 49.57
N PRO A 475 2.39 -10.72 49.56
CA PRO A 475 1.40 -11.05 50.58
C PRO A 475 0.01 -11.39 50.01
N GLN A 476 -0.69 -12.24 50.75
CA GLN A 476 -2.03 -12.75 50.52
C GLN A 476 -2.87 -12.38 51.77
N ASN A 477 -4.18 -12.18 51.58
CA ASN A 477 -5.27 -12.04 52.57
C ASN A 477 -5.32 -10.71 53.35
N ARG A 478 -6.50 -10.11 53.64
CA ARG A 478 -7.72 -10.76 54.16
C ARG A 478 -8.96 -9.85 54.09
N ASP A 479 -10.10 -10.49 53.78
CA ASP A 479 -11.53 -10.27 54.14
C ASP A 479 -12.01 -8.95 54.77
N GLN A 480 -13.10 -8.39 54.22
CA GLN A 480 -14.37 -8.30 54.96
C GLN A 480 -15.58 -8.05 54.05
N ALA A 481 -16.57 -8.92 54.20
CA ALA A 481 -17.93 -8.76 53.69
C ALA A 481 -18.77 -7.96 54.71
N THR A 482 -19.62 -7.05 54.21
CA THR A 482 -20.87 -6.69 54.90
C THR A 482 -21.97 -6.37 53.90
N SER A 483 -23.05 -7.13 54.06
CA SER A 483 -24.39 -7.05 53.52
C SER A 483 -25.19 -5.80 53.93
N GLY A 484 -26.22 -5.45 53.13
CA GLY A 484 -27.45 -4.77 53.59
C GLY A 484 -27.89 -3.62 52.68
N SER A 485 -28.77 -3.83 51.69
CA SER A 485 -30.26 -3.80 51.72
C SER A 485 -30.93 -2.42 51.80
N ARG A 486 -31.77 -2.17 50.76
CA ARG A 486 -33.05 -1.40 50.75
C ARG A 486 -32.89 0.14 50.92
N SER A 487 -33.70 1.03 50.35
CA SER A 487 -35.06 0.98 49.81
C SER A 487 -35.33 2.31 49.05
N ILE A 488 -36.03 2.31 47.91
CA ILE A 488 -37.39 2.90 47.71
C ILE A 488 -37.42 4.42 47.39
N ASP A 489 -37.95 4.72 46.20
CA ASP A 489 -38.99 5.73 45.82
C ASP A 489 -38.68 6.29 44.42
N ALA A 490 -39.40 5.92 43.35
CA ALA A 490 -40.81 6.09 43.01
C ALA A 490 -41.14 7.46 42.37
N SER A 491 -41.41 7.36 41.05
CA SER A 491 -42.49 8.03 40.30
C SER A 491 -42.58 9.55 40.22
N THR A 492 -42.58 10.09 38.99
CA THR A 492 -43.77 10.82 38.52
C THR A 492 -43.91 10.83 36.98
N THR A 493 -45.11 10.45 36.58
CA THR A 493 -45.79 10.50 35.29
C THR A 493 -46.13 11.95 34.90
N THR A 494 -46.06 12.30 33.60
CA THR A 494 -47.00 13.28 33.00
C THR A 494 -47.25 13.00 31.52
N THR A 495 -48.52 12.80 31.22
CA THR A 495 -49.21 12.73 29.92
C THR A 495 -49.66 14.12 29.44
N SER A 496 -49.66 14.37 28.12
CA SER A 496 -50.54 15.33 27.40
C SER A 496 -50.41 15.12 25.87
N THR A 497 -51.35 14.52 25.14
CA THR A 497 -52.59 15.06 24.51
C THR A 497 -52.42 16.09 23.37
N SER A 498 -52.75 15.63 22.15
CA SER A 498 -53.59 16.25 21.07
C SER A 498 -53.30 17.64 20.45
N ALA A 499 -53.16 17.67 19.11
CA ALA A 499 -53.80 18.62 18.15
C ALA A 499 -53.42 18.25 16.67
N LYS A 500 -54.28 17.60 15.87
CA LYS A 500 -55.08 18.12 14.72
C LYS A 500 -54.67 19.47 14.08
N HIS A 501 -54.38 19.46 12.76
CA HIS A 501 -54.96 20.33 11.69
C HIS A 501 -54.50 19.89 10.27
N GLN A 502 -55.43 19.49 9.39
CA GLN A 502 -55.79 20.05 8.06
C GLN A 502 -54.69 20.03 6.97
N ILE A 503 -54.80 19.25 5.88
CA ILE A 503 -55.64 19.42 4.66
C ILE A 503 -55.49 20.81 4.01
N VAL A 504 -54.70 20.89 2.94
CA VAL A 504 -55.01 21.68 1.73
C VAL A 504 -54.55 20.89 0.49
N SER A 505 -55.52 20.66 -0.38
CA SER A 505 -55.44 20.12 -1.74
C SER A 505 -55.19 21.24 -2.74
N GLU A 506 -54.35 21.02 -3.75
CA GLU A 506 -54.51 21.73 -5.03
C GLU A 506 -54.06 20.89 -6.23
N SER A 507 -54.89 20.98 -7.26
CA SER A 507 -54.99 20.20 -8.47
C SER A 507 -54.16 20.78 -9.62
N SER A 508 -53.58 19.95 -10.48
CA SER A 508 -53.42 20.33 -11.90
C SER A 508 -53.32 19.12 -12.84
N THR A 509 -54.44 18.91 -13.54
CA THR A 509 -54.64 18.48 -14.94
C THR A 509 -53.51 17.81 -15.76
N ARG A 510 -53.89 16.66 -16.36
CA ARG A 510 -53.23 15.88 -17.44
C ARG A 510 -53.10 16.67 -18.77
N PRO A 511 -52.36 16.14 -19.78
CA PRO A 511 -53.04 15.31 -20.80
C PRO A 511 -52.24 14.07 -21.30
N PRO A 512 -52.87 13.16 -22.09
CA PRO A 512 -52.39 11.80 -22.33
C PRO A 512 -51.84 11.55 -23.76
N LYS A 513 -51.14 10.41 -23.90
CA LYS A 513 -50.90 9.55 -25.10
C LYS A 513 -49.41 9.32 -25.36
N ARG A 514 -48.96 8.05 -25.32
CA ARG A 514 -48.88 7.17 -26.51
C ARG A 514 -48.30 5.80 -26.11
N GLN A 515 -49.03 4.73 -26.43
CA GLN A 515 -48.47 3.38 -26.51
C GLN A 515 -47.43 3.34 -27.64
N LYS A 516 -46.28 2.72 -27.38
CA LYS A 516 -45.38 2.23 -28.42
C LYS A 516 -44.77 0.90 -27.99
N SER A 517 -45.15 -0.15 -28.70
CA SER A 517 -44.53 -1.46 -28.74
C SER A 517 -43.15 -1.38 -29.40
N VAL A 518 -42.13 -1.95 -28.78
CA VAL A 518 -40.81 -2.28 -29.34
C VAL A 518 -40.36 -3.53 -28.55
N HIS A 519 -40.55 -4.74 -29.07
CA HIS A 519 -39.63 -5.53 -29.90
C HIS A 519 -38.28 -5.80 -29.21
N ASP A 520 -38.17 -7.04 -28.74
CA ASP A 520 -36.96 -7.68 -28.21
C ASP A 520 -35.87 -7.73 -29.27
N ASP A 521 -34.65 -7.34 -28.87
CA ASP A 521 -33.40 -7.90 -29.35
C ASP A 521 -32.29 -7.46 -28.38
N HIS A 522 -31.84 -8.38 -27.53
CA HIS A 522 -30.60 -8.24 -26.77
C HIS A 522 -29.89 -9.60 -26.75
N ASP A 523 -29.02 -9.81 -27.74
CA ASP A 523 -27.80 -10.59 -27.57
C ASP A 523 -26.87 -9.78 -26.67
N ALA A 524 -26.95 -10.03 -25.36
CA ALA A 524 -25.90 -9.66 -24.43
C ALA A 524 -24.93 -10.85 -24.35
N GLU A 525 -23.69 -10.65 -24.78
CA GLU A 525 -22.60 -11.60 -24.58
C GLU A 525 -22.54 -11.97 -23.09
N ALA A 526 -22.89 -13.21 -22.78
CA ALA A 526 -22.83 -13.74 -21.43
C ALA A 526 -21.36 -13.80 -21.00
N GLY A 527 -20.97 -12.87 -20.12
CA GLY A 527 -19.69 -12.95 -19.43
C GLY A 527 -19.56 -14.28 -18.66
N PRO A 528 -18.32 -14.72 -18.36
CA PRO A 528 -18.07 -16.00 -17.69
C PRO A 528 -18.75 -16.05 -16.31
N SER A 529 -19.49 -17.14 -16.05
CA SER A 529 -20.16 -17.45 -14.76
C SER A 529 -19.25 -17.28 -13.54
N LEU A 530 -19.79 -16.93 -12.37
CA LEU A 530 -19.02 -16.73 -11.14
C LEU A 530 -18.27 -18.02 -10.74
N LEU A 531 -18.89 -19.19 -10.98
CA LEU A 531 -18.23 -20.48 -10.80
C LEU A 531 -17.03 -20.71 -11.73
N SER A 532 -17.07 -20.19 -12.97
CA SER A 532 -15.90 -20.25 -13.87
C SER A 532 -14.77 -19.31 -13.44
N ARG A 533 -15.08 -18.22 -12.72
CA ARG A 533 -14.09 -17.30 -12.13
C ARG A 533 -13.45 -17.84 -10.84
N LEU A 534 -14.18 -18.65 -10.09
CA LEU A 534 -13.68 -19.32 -8.87
C LEU A 534 -12.70 -20.48 -9.16
N GLY A 535 -12.73 -21.05 -10.37
CA GLY A 535 -11.93 -22.22 -10.73
C GLY A 535 -10.42 -21.95 -10.88
N THR A 536 -10.00 -20.71 -11.11
CA THR A 536 -8.60 -20.36 -11.38
C THR A 536 -7.78 -20.04 -10.13
N THR A 537 -8.41 -19.70 -9.00
CA THR A 537 -7.68 -19.24 -7.79
C THR A 537 -7.45 -20.31 -6.72
N LEU A 538 -8.10 -21.48 -6.81
CA LEU A 538 -8.06 -22.50 -5.75
C LEU A 538 -6.87 -23.47 -5.81
N SER A 539 -5.89 -23.26 -6.69
CA SER A 539 -4.74 -24.17 -6.84
C SER A 539 -3.40 -23.43 -6.78
N THR A 540 -2.98 -23.00 -5.59
CA THR A 540 -1.56 -22.80 -5.25
C THR A 540 -1.41 -22.49 -3.76
N GLY A 541 -0.95 -23.47 -2.98
CA GLY A 541 -0.45 -23.23 -1.63
C GLY A 541 0.97 -23.76 -1.50
N PRO A 542 1.99 -22.92 -1.23
CA PRO A 542 3.32 -23.41 -0.90
C PRO A 542 3.55 -23.45 0.60
N MET A 543 3.96 -24.64 1.09
CA MET A 543 4.57 -24.86 2.40
C MET A 543 5.97 -24.22 2.47
N PRO A 544 6.44 -23.73 3.63
CA PRO A 544 7.74 -23.09 3.75
C PRO A 544 8.84 -24.14 3.95
N ARG A 545 9.89 -24.10 3.12
CA ARG A 545 11.19 -24.72 3.41
C ARG A 545 12.25 -23.64 3.48
N GLY A 546 12.89 -23.51 4.64
CA GLY A 546 14.00 -22.60 4.86
C GLY A 546 15.28 -23.05 4.15
N ARG A 547 16.11 -22.08 3.76
CA ARG A 547 17.57 -22.22 3.66
C ARG A 547 18.26 -20.85 3.54
N SER A 548 19.29 -20.70 4.38
CA SER A 548 20.30 -19.64 4.42
C SER A 548 21.29 -19.72 3.23
N PRO A 549 22.14 -18.68 3.03
CA PRO A 549 22.64 -18.29 1.71
C PRO A 549 24.00 -18.88 1.35
N GLY A 550 24.25 -19.04 0.05
CA GLY A 550 25.53 -19.47 -0.51
C GLY A 550 26.00 -18.58 -1.65
N ASN A 551 27.13 -17.91 -1.41
CA ASN A 551 27.99 -17.20 -2.36
C ASN A 551 28.24 -17.98 -3.66
N TRP A 552 28.13 -17.32 -4.81
CA TRP A 552 28.91 -17.64 -6.01
C TRP A 552 29.36 -16.37 -6.74
N THR A 553 30.68 -16.24 -6.85
CA THR A 553 31.45 -15.34 -7.70
C THR A 553 31.74 -15.98 -9.07
N ALA A 554 32.06 -15.12 -10.05
CA ALA A 554 32.76 -15.34 -11.35
C ALA A 554 31.85 -15.11 -12.57
N ALA A 555 31.99 -13.97 -13.27
CA ALA A 555 33.03 -13.63 -14.26
C ALA A 555 32.74 -14.22 -15.65
N GLN A 556 32.40 -13.36 -16.62
CA GLN A 556 32.63 -13.60 -18.05
C GLN A 556 32.66 -12.26 -18.82
N THR A 557 33.77 -12.03 -19.50
CA THR A 557 34.06 -10.93 -20.44
C THR A 557 33.65 -11.29 -21.89
N PRO A 558 33.56 -10.30 -22.80
CA PRO A 558 32.65 -10.32 -23.95
C PRO A 558 33.32 -10.69 -25.28
N ARG A 559 32.49 -10.93 -26.30
CA ARG A 559 32.92 -11.06 -27.71
C ARG A 559 32.15 -10.10 -28.61
N ALA A 560 32.91 -9.41 -29.45
CA ALA A 560 32.52 -8.31 -30.33
C ALA A 560 32.07 -8.75 -31.74
N GLY A 561 31.41 -7.82 -32.45
CA GLY A 561 31.17 -7.80 -33.91
C GLY A 561 30.00 -6.86 -34.22
N ALA A 562 30.22 -5.55 -34.42
CA ALA A 562 30.47 -4.87 -35.71
C ALA A 562 29.23 -4.88 -36.64
N THR A 563 28.45 -3.80 -36.72
CA THR A 563 28.55 -2.58 -37.57
C THR A 563 27.42 -2.63 -38.61
N ASP A 564 26.51 -1.67 -38.61
CA ASP A 564 26.27 -0.85 -39.79
C ASP A 564 25.44 0.41 -39.51
N ASN A 565 25.87 1.48 -40.19
CA ASN A 565 25.39 2.85 -40.12
C ASN A 565 24.15 3.05 -41.00
N LEU A 566 23.25 3.99 -40.62
CA LEU A 566 22.70 5.11 -41.43
C LEU A 566 21.44 5.73 -40.74
N PRO A 567 21.03 6.97 -41.09
CA PRO A 567 20.79 8.05 -40.12
C PRO A 567 19.29 8.45 -40.01
N PRO A 568 18.95 9.50 -39.22
CA PRO A 568 17.59 9.75 -38.73
C PRO A 568 16.83 10.81 -39.55
N SER A 569 15.50 10.79 -39.51
CA SER A 569 14.61 11.97 -39.53
C SER A 569 13.16 11.59 -39.81
N GLY A 570 12.22 12.36 -39.23
CA GLY A 570 10.96 12.68 -39.92
C GLY A 570 9.65 12.41 -39.18
N GLU A 571 9.24 13.37 -38.36
CA GLU A 571 7.87 13.59 -37.86
C GLU A 571 6.86 13.86 -38.99
N TRP A 572 5.71 13.16 -39.05
CA TRP A 572 4.43 13.61 -39.66
C TRP A 572 3.33 12.72 -39.05
N SER A 573 2.29 13.09 -38.30
CA SER A 573 1.39 14.25 -38.20
C SER A 573 0.36 14.43 -39.34
N ILE A 574 -0.86 13.95 -39.05
CA ILE A 574 -2.18 14.57 -39.30
C ILE A 574 -2.93 14.33 -40.65
N ARG A 575 -4.21 13.91 -40.47
CA ARG A 575 -5.45 14.07 -41.28
C ARG A 575 -5.62 13.34 -42.62
N GLY A 576 -6.50 12.33 -42.59
CA GLY A 576 -7.90 12.43 -42.99
C GLY A 576 -8.26 12.86 -44.42
N ALA A 577 -8.97 12.00 -45.15
CA ALA A 577 -10.19 12.33 -45.91
C ALA A 577 -10.75 11.08 -46.62
N ALA A 578 -12.06 10.93 -46.54
CA ALA A 578 -12.88 10.02 -47.34
C ALA A 578 -12.92 10.43 -48.81
N LYS A 579 -13.05 9.48 -49.75
CA LYS A 579 -14.02 9.54 -50.88
C LYS A 579 -14.10 8.24 -51.70
N THR A 580 -15.32 7.70 -51.75
CA THR A 580 -16.03 6.90 -52.79
C THR A 580 -15.31 6.43 -54.06
N GLY A 581 -15.62 5.19 -54.48
CA GLY A 581 -15.53 4.75 -55.87
C GLY A 581 -16.02 3.31 -56.09
N ASP A 582 -17.25 3.15 -56.58
CA ASP A 582 -17.90 1.91 -57.02
C ASP A 582 -17.09 1.11 -58.05
N ARG A 583 -17.12 -0.23 -57.95
CA ARG A 583 -17.30 -1.13 -59.11
C ARG A 583 -17.59 -2.60 -58.75
N ASN A 584 -18.87 -2.90 -58.72
CA ASN A 584 -19.57 -4.05 -59.31
C ASN A 584 -18.72 -5.19 -59.95
N THR A 585 -18.73 -6.39 -59.35
CA THR A 585 -18.66 -7.67 -60.06
C THR A 585 -19.50 -8.76 -59.36
N ASN A 586 -20.39 -9.35 -60.15
CA ASN A 586 -21.30 -10.44 -59.80
C ASN A 586 -20.56 -11.77 -59.55
N LEU A 587 -20.79 -12.41 -58.41
CA LEU A 587 -20.59 -13.86 -58.20
C LEU A 587 -21.65 -14.39 -57.18
N PRO A 588 -22.17 -15.62 -57.36
CA PRO A 588 -23.27 -16.16 -56.55
C PRO A 588 -22.78 -16.69 -55.18
N PRO A 589 -23.64 -16.71 -54.14
CA PRO A 589 -23.22 -17.11 -52.80
C PRO A 589 -23.17 -18.64 -52.62
N PRO A 590 -22.20 -19.18 -51.85
CA PRO A 590 -22.25 -20.56 -51.41
C PRO A 590 -23.26 -20.73 -50.25
N ARG A 591 -24.00 -21.83 -50.30
CA ARG A 591 -24.97 -22.24 -49.27
C ARG A 591 -24.25 -22.49 -47.93
N LYS A 592 -24.62 -21.74 -46.89
CA LYS A 592 -24.28 -22.05 -45.49
C LYS A 592 -25.26 -23.12 -44.98
N SER A 593 -24.74 -24.30 -44.65
CA SER A 593 -25.43 -25.29 -43.82
C SER A 593 -25.46 -24.80 -42.38
N MET A 594 -26.64 -24.77 -41.75
CA MET A 594 -26.78 -24.57 -40.31
C MET A 594 -26.14 -25.73 -39.53
N PRO A 595 -25.46 -25.48 -38.40
CA PRO A 595 -25.14 -26.53 -37.45
C PRO A 595 -26.41 -26.92 -36.65
N PRO A 596 -26.53 -28.18 -36.19
CA PRO A 596 -27.62 -28.60 -35.31
C PRO A 596 -27.45 -28.01 -33.90
N PRO A 597 -28.52 -27.97 -33.08
CA PRO A 597 -28.47 -27.39 -31.74
C PRO A 597 -27.49 -28.13 -30.83
N SER A 598 -26.86 -27.35 -29.95
CA SER A 598 -25.89 -27.73 -28.94
C SER A 598 -26.35 -28.92 -28.08
N GLN A 599 -25.56 -30.00 -28.10
CA GLN A 599 -25.59 -31.04 -27.09
C GLN A 599 -25.01 -30.51 -25.77
N SER A 600 -25.58 -30.97 -24.66
CA SER A 600 -25.19 -30.63 -23.30
C SER A 600 -23.72 -30.98 -23.01
N LEU A 601 -23.04 -30.13 -22.25
CA LEU A 601 -21.64 -30.29 -21.82
C LEU A 601 -21.42 -31.60 -21.00
N LEU A 602 -22.49 -32.15 -20.42
CA LEU A 602 -22.49 -33.44 -19.72
C LEU A 602 -22.34 -34.64 -20.68
N GLU A 603 -22.87 -34.54 -21.89
CA GLU A 603 -22.82 -35.59 -22.93
C GLU A 603 -21.42 -35.67 -23.58
N ARG A 604 -20.68 -34.55 -23.60
CA ARG A 604 -19.28 -34.50 -24.07
C ARG A 604 -18.28 -35.08 -23.06
N LEU A 605 -18.57 -34.97 -21.76
CA LEU A 605 -17.72 -35.51 -20.70
C LEU A 605 -17.83 -37.03 -20.53
N GLU A 606 -18.94 -37.64 -20.97
CA GLU A 606 -19.11 -39.10 -20.95
C GLU A 606 -18.48 -39.80 -22.17
N GLY A 607 -18.38 -39.12 -23.32
CA GLY A 607 -17.75 -39.66 -24.54
C GLY A 607 -16.25 -39.90 -24.41
N ASP A 608 -15.53 -39.06 -23.66
CA ASP A 608 -14.07 -39.14 -23.51
C ASP A 608 -13.59 -40.21 -22.52
N ARG A 609 -14.50 -40.80 -21.72
CA ARG A 609 -14.17 -41.86 -20.75
C ARG A 609 -14.04 -43.25 -21.36
N MET A 610 -14.48 -43.47 -22.60
CA MET A 610 -14.41 -44.77 -23.26
C MET A 610 -13.12 -45.00 -24.06
N ASN A 611 -12.29 -43.97 -24.29
CA ASN A 611 -11.16 -44.08 -25.22
C ASN A 611 -9.76 -44.10 -24.56
N MET A 612 -9.69 -44.30 -23.24
CA MET A 612 -8.43 -44.21 -22.48
C MET A 612 -8.05 -45.51 -21.75
N LYS A 613 -8.58 -46.66 -22.19
CA LYS A 613 -8.35 -47.96 -21.53
C LYS A 613 -7.38 -48.93 -22.21
N ASP A 614 -6.80 -48.61 -23.36
CA ASP A 614 -5.95 -49.56 -24.11
C ASP A 614 -4.44 -49.28 -24.13
N ASP A 615 -3.92 -48.20 -23.54
CA ASP A 615 -2.47 -47.87 -23.62
C ASP A 615 -1.66 -48.09 -22.33
N ARG A 616 -2.13 -48.96 -21.42
CA ARG A 616 -1.43 -49.27 -20.15
C ARG A 616 -1.03 -50.73 -19.94
N GLU A 617 -0.70 -51.45 -21.00
CA GLU A 617 0.04 -52.73 -20.90
C GLU A 617 1.20 -52.79 -21.90
N GLY A 618 2.27 -52.02 -21.66
CA GLY A 618 3.37 -52.02 -22.62
C GLY A 618 4.67 -51.35 -22.23
N ARG A 619 5.03 -51.19 -20.94
CA ARG A 619 6.37 -50.67 -20.59
C ARG A 619 6.81 -50.98 -19.15
N ALA A 620 7.00 -52.26 -18.86
CA ALA A 620 7.73 -52.68 -17.66
C ALA A 620 8.49 -53.98 -17.93
N ARG A 621 9.66 -53.90 -18.57
CA ARG A 621 10.74 -54.91 -18.51
C ARG A 621 11.93 -54.41 -19.34
N ARG A 622 12.93 -53.84 -18.66
CA ARG A 622 14.38 -53.93 -18.96
C ARG A 622 15.14 -52.90 -18.13
N HIS A 623 15.69 -53.33 -17.01
CA HIS A 623 17.06 -52.98 -16.57
C HIS A 623 17.40 -53.70 -15.25
N LYS A 624 18.08 -54.84 -15.39
CA LYS A 624 19.10 -55.37 -14.48
C LYS A 624 20.25 -55.77 -15.42
N GLY A 625 21.39 -55.08 -15.38
CA GLY A 625 22.61 -55.55 -14.70
C GLY A 625 23.24 -56.69 -15.50
N ARG A 626 24.48 -56.64 -15.99
CA ARG A 626 25.76 -56.39 -15.30
C ARG A 626 26.89 -56.52 -16.37
N PRO A 627 28.16 -56.26 -16.02
CA PRO A 627 29.12 -55.46 -16.82
C PRO A 627 29.19 -55.77 -18.32
#